data_AF-A0A966EAN3-F1
#
_entry.id   AF-A0A966EAN3-F1
#
_cell.length_a   1.000
_cell.length_b   1.000
_cell.length_c   1.000
_cell.angle_alpha   90.00
_cell.angle_beta   90.00
_cell.angle_gamma   90.00
#
_symmetry.space_group_name_H-M   'P 1'
#
loop_
_entity.id
_entity.type
_entity.pdbx_description
1 polymer ?
#
loop_
_entity_poly.entity_id
_entity_poly.type
_entity_poly.pdbx_seq_one_letter_code
_entity_poly.pdbx_strand_id
1 'polypeptide(L)'
;MITRRYRSIFACVLMLGLAIPGAAIADNNGKGCSLLGSWFGVDTLEDKNLTGWMVTATGKSEKRGTNYFEYPNFDPTFFGYFPTAVRLSNSVGTWQRTGGNTFEYSFIGLALDATNQLVGILKTSGEISLSDDCNSETLTATVYLYDPAQGPFTDEPFQVVPFPELYGYRVQLD
;
A
#
# COMPACT_ATOMS: atom_id res chain seq x y z
N MET A 1 13.44 -65.06 13.72
CA MET A 1 13.78 -63.87 12.92
C MET A 1 12.69 -62.83 13.17
N ILE A 2 13.01 -61.79 13.94
CA ILE A 2 12.07 -60.78 14.45
C ILE A 2 12.01 -59.63 13.46
N THR A 3 10.83 -59.25 12.98
CA THR A 3 10.62 -57.97 12.27
C THR A 3 9.40 -57.25 12.83
N ARG A 4 9.69 -56.33 13.74
CA ARG A 4 8.82 -55.28 14.29
C ARG A 4 8.36 -54.37 13.15
N ARG A 5 7.05 -54.28 12.88
CA ARG A 5 6.48 -53.19 12.06
C ARG A 5 5.99 -52.08 12.98
N TYR A 6 6.65 -50.93 12.90
CA TYR A 6 6.34 -49.72 13.65
C TYR A 6 5.04 -49.07 13.14
N ARG A 7 4.15 -48.76 14.08
CA ARG A 7 3.03 -47.84 13.93
C ARG A 7 3.59 -46.42 13.83
N SER A 8 3.33 -45.71 12.74
CA SER A 8 3.54 -44.27 12.66
C SER A 8 2.24 -43.61 12.20
N ILE A 9 1.43 -43.25 13.19
CA ILE A 9 0.33 -42.29 13.05
C ILE A 9 1.02 -40.92 12.96
N PHE A 10 1.22 -40.40 11.76
CA PHE A 10 1.58 -39.00 11.58
C PHE A 10 0.27 -38.20 11.51
N ALA A 11 -0.04 -37.54 12.62
CA ALA A 11 -1.11 -36.58 12.72
C ALA A 11 -0.81 -35.41 11.76
N CYS A 12 -1.50 -35.39 10.62
CA CYS A 12 -1.70 -34.18 9.83
C CYS A 12 -2.58 -33.23 10.65
N VAL A 13 -1.95 -32.49 11.56
CA VAL A 13 -2.55 -31.30 12.17
C VAL A 13 -2.65 -30.26 11.04
N LEU A 14 -3.81 -30.28 10.39
CA LEU A 14 -4.26 -29.28 9.44
C LEU A 14 -4.27 -27.94 10.18
N MET A 15 -3.21 -27.16 10.02
CA MET A 15 -3.17 -25.74 10.42
C MET A 15 -4.11 -24.96 9.49
N LEU A 16 -5.41 -25.11 9.70
CA LEU A 16 -6.43 -24.13 9.35
C LEU A 16 -6.20 -22.91 10.26
N GLY A 17 -5.11 -22.18 9.98
CA GLY A 17 -4.94 -20.83 10.48
C GLY A 17 -6.06 -20.01 9.87
N LEU A 18 -7.05 -19.68 10.69
CA LEU A 18 -8.15 -18.78 10.39
C LEU A 18 -7.58 -17.53 9.70
N ALA A 19 -7.74 -17.46 8.37
CA ALA A 19 -7.70 -16.18 7.67
C ALA A 19 -8.88 -15.39 8.24
N ILE A 20 -8.60 -14.50 9.18
CA ILE A 20 -9.61 -13.58 9.72
C ILE A 20 -10.08 -12.80 8.49
N PRO A 21 -11.34 -12.95 8.06
CA PRO A 21 -11.88 -12.14 6.98
C PRO A 21 -11.73 -10.69 7.45
N GLY A 22 -11.07 -9.86 6.65
CA GLY A 22 -11.04 -8.41 6.84
C GLY A 22 -12.43 -7.85 6.55
N ALA A 23 -13.44 -8.27 7.30
CA ALA A 23 -14.76 -7.69 7.27
C ALA A 23 -14.60 -6.23 7.67
N ALA A 24 -15.14 -5.33 6.86
CA ALA A 24 -15.31 -3.93 7.19
C ALA A 24 -16.24 -3.82 8.41
N ILE A 25 -15.67 -3.98 9.61
CA ILE A 25 -16.36 -3.64 10.85
C ILE A 25 -16.25 -2.13 10.97
N ALA A 26 -17.28 -1.42 10.52
CA ALA A 26 -17.64 -0.15 11.13
C ALA A 26 -17.98 -0.48 12.60
N ASP A 27 -17.03 -0.28 13.51
CA ASP A 27 -17.26 -0.56 14.94
C ASP A 27 -18.24 0.52 15.45
N ASN A 28 -19.51 0.13 15.60
CA ASN A 28 -20.60 0.92 16.19
C ASN A 28 -20.28 1.43 17.63
N ASN A 29 -19.09 1.14 18.17
CA ASN A 29 -18.54 1.69 19.41
C ASN A 29 -17.74 3.00 19.24
N GLY A 30 -17.83 3.68 18.10
CA GLY A 30 -17.23 5.01 17.93
C GLY A 30 -15.72 5.03 17.67
N LYS A 31 -15.15 3.93 17.15
CA LYS A 31 -13.70 3.82 16.86
C LYS A 31 -13.31 4.21 15.43
N GLY A 32 -14.26 4.57 14.58
CA GLY A 32 -14.02 4.92 13.17
C GLY A 32 -13.62 3.71 12.31
N CYS A 33 -13.53 3.89 11.00
CA CYS A 33 -13.15 2.86 10.04
C CYS A 33 -11.67 2.47 10.18
N SER A 34 -11.32 1.20 9.94
CA SER A 34 -9.94 0.73 9.89
C SER A 34 -9.33 0.92 8.51
N LEU A 35 -8.09 1.41 8.39
CA LEU A 35 -7.37 1.43 7.10
C LEU A 35 -6.89 0.04 6.65
N LEU A 36 -6.84 -0.94 7.57
CA LEU A 36 -6.37 -2.28 7.27
C LEU A 36 -7.17 -2.92 6.14
N GLY A 37 -6.47 -3.48 5.16
CA GLY A 37 -7.08 -4.11 3.98
C GLY A 37 -6.37 -3.73 2.68
N SER A 38 -6.98 -4.14 1.57
CA SER A 38 -6.52 -3.81 0.23
C SER A 38 -7.48 -2.83 -0.44
N TRP A 39 -6.89 -1.82 -1.06
CA TRP A 39 -7.55 -0.66 -1.67
C TRP A 39 -7.06 -0.52 -3.10
N PHE A 40 -7.99 -0.18 -3.99
CA PHE A 40 -7.72 -0.05 -5.42
C PHE A 40 -8.16 1.33 -5.88
N GLY A 41 -7.28 1.97 -6.63
CA GLY A 41 -7.55 3.28 -7.20
C GLY A 41 -8.67 3.24 -8.21
N VAL A 42 -9.57 4.22 -8.09
CA VAL A 42 -10.70 4.43 -9.00
C VAL A 42 -10.72 5.86 -9.54
N ASP A 43 -11.35 6.07 -10.69
CA ASP A 43 -11.42 7.39 -11.33
C ASP A 43 -12.17 8.40 -10.46
N THR A 44 -13.36 8.03 -9.97
CA THR A 44 -14.11 8.79 -8.94
C THR A 44 -14.85 7.84 -8.00
N LEU A 45 -15.51 8.39 -6.97
CA LEU A 45 -16.35 7.58 -6.07
C LEU A 45 -17.63 7.07 -6.75
N GLU A 46 -18.12 7.79 -7.77
CA GLU A 46 -19.26 7.42 -8.60
C GLU A 46 -18.85 6.49 -9.76
N ASP A 47 -17.70 6.75 -10.40
CA ASP A 47 -17.15 5.94 -11.47
C ASP A 47 -15.97 5.10 -10.98
N LYS A 48 -16.26 3.83 -10.69
CA LYS A 48 -15.32 2.87 -10.08
C LYS A 48 -14.41 2.17 -11.08
N ASN A 49 -14.18 2.77 -12.24
CA ASN A 49 -13.16 2.30 -13.19
C ASN A 49 -11.76 2.38 -12.56
N LEU A 50 -10.95 1.33 -12.73
CA LEU A 50 -9.64 1.24 -12.09
C LEU A 50 -8.62 2.17 -12.74
N THR A 51 -7.98 3.03 -11.94
CA THR A 51 -6.85 3.88 -12.38
C THR A 51 -5.55 3.08 -12.52
N GLY A 52 -5.45 1.99 -11.76
CA GLY A 52 -4.34 1.03 -11.81
C GLY A 52 -3.39 1.08 -10.61
N TRP A 53 -3.52 2.04 -9.69
CA TRP A 53 -2.80 1.98 -8.42
C TRP A 53 -3.54 1.08 -7.43
N MET A 54 -2.78 0.43 -6.55
CA MET A 54 -3.30 -0.43 -5.48
C MET A 54 -2.45 -0.30 -4.23
N VAL A 55 -3.08 -0.46 -3.07
CA VAL A 55 -2.43 -0.41 -1.76
C VAL A 55 -2.93 -1.55 -0.89
N THR A 56 -2.01 -2.22 -0.18
CA THR A 56 -2.37 -3.06 0.94
C THR A 56 -1.83 -2.47 2.23
N ALA A 57 -2.72 -2.06 3.12
CA ALA A 57 -2.42 -1.55 4.45
C ALA A 57 -2.47 -2.70 5.47
N THR A 58 -1.36 -2.92 6.15
CA THR A 58 -1.17 -3.97 7.15
C THR A 58 -0.76 -3.36 8.48
N GLY A 59 -1.03 -4.06 9.59
CA GLY A 59 -0.65 -3.58 10.92
C GLY A 59 -1.18 -4.50 12.02
N LYS A 60 -0.53 -4.48 13.19
CA LYS A 60 -1.01 -5.19 14.39
C LYS A 60 -2.16 -4.46 15.11
N SER A 61 -2.48 -3.26 14.66
CA SER A 61 -3.53 -2.41 15.23
C SER A 61 -4.07 -1.47 14.16
N GLU A 62 -5.23 -0.89 14.42
CA GLU A 62 -5.87 0.10 13.54
C GLU A 62 -5.28 1.52 13.68
N LYS A 63 -4.22 1.68 14.48
CA LYS A 63 -3.61 3.00 14.76
C LYS A 63 -2.39 3.30 13.91
N ARG A 64 -1.66 2.28 13.47
CA ARG A 64 -0.43 2.43 12.68
C ARG A 64 -0.06 1.11 12.01
N GLY A 65 0.70 1.20 10.93
CA GLY A 65 1.21 0.02 10.26
C GLY A 65 2.06 0.35 9.03
N THR A 66 2.12 -0.62 8.13
CA THR A 66 2.90 -0.58 6.89
C THR A 66 1.95 -0.66 5.71
N ASN A 67 2.20 0.13 4.68
CA ASN A 67 1.52 0.03 3.40
C ASN A 67 2.48 -0.46 2.32
N TYR A 68 1.95 -1.31 1.44
CA TYR A 68 2.58 -1.78 0.22
C TYR A 68 1.80 -1.18 -0.94
N PHE A 69 2.45 -0.32 -1.72
CA PHE A 69 1.83 0.38 -2.85
C PHE A 69 2.41 -0.15 -4.16
N GLU A 70 1.54 -0.36 -5.15
CA GLU A 70 1.91 -0.77 -6.49
C GLU A 70 1.15 0.08 -7.51
N TYR A 71 1.82 0.47 -8.59
CA TYR A 71 1.20 1.17 -9.71
C TYR A 71 1.81 0.72 -11.04
N PRO A 72 1.50 -0.51 -11.48
CA PRO A 72 2.21 -1.18 -12.57
C PRO A 72 2.11 -0.48 -13.93
N ASN A 73 1.06 0.30 -14.18
CA ASN A 73 0.83 1.05 -15.42
C ASN A 73 1.28 2.53 -15.35
N PHE A 74 1.92 2.96 -14.27
CA PHE A 74 2.42 4.32 -14.16
C PHE A 74 3.66 4.55 -15.04
N ASP A 75 3.84 5.79 -15.55
CA ASP A 75 5.01 6.18 -16.32
C ASP A 75 6.30 6.08 -15.46
N PRO A 76 7.21 5.14 -15.75
CA PRO A 76 8.40 4.92 -14.93
C PRO A 76 9.41 6.06 -15.01
N THR A 77 9.35 6.88 -16.07
CA THR A 77 10.22 8.05 -16.22
C THR A 77 9.78 9.21 -15.33
N PHE A 78 8.59 9.08 -14.73
CA PHE A 78 7.93 10.12 -13.93
C PHE A 78 7.91 11.45 -14.71
N PHE A 79 7.24 11.47 -15.87
CA PHE A 79 7.16 12.66 -16.73
C PHE A 79 8.52 13.16 -17.25
N GLY A 80 9.49 12.25 -17.41
CA GLY A 80 10.81 12.55 -17.96
C GLY A 80 11.88 12.98 -16.95
N TYR A 81 11.59 13.05 -15.65
CA TYR A 81 12.60 13.34 -14.63
C TYR A 81 13.65 12.22 -14.50
N PHE A 82 13.28 10.98 -14.77
CA PHE A 82 14.18 9.81 -14.81
C PHE A 82 14.19 9.19 -16.21
N PRO A 83 14.86 9.80 -17.20
CA PRO A 83 14.68 9.45 -18.61
C PRO A 83 15.12 8.03 -18.99
N THR A 84 15.97 7.40 -18.17
CA THR A 84 16.44 6.02 -18.38
C THR A 84 15.64 4.98 -17.60
N ALA A 85 14.69 5.41 -16.77
CA ALA A 85 13.86 4.51 -15.98
C ALA A 85 12.88 3.76 -16.89
N VAL A 86 12.82 2.44 -16.72
CA VAL A 86 11.89 1.55 -17.45
C VAL A 86 10.90 0.87 -16.51
N ARG A 87 11.11 0.97 -15.20
CA ARG A 87 10.23 0.38 -14.18
C ARG A 87 10.33 1.14 -12.86
N LEU A 88 9.22 1.18 -12.12
CA LEU A 88 9.20 1.52 -10.70
C LEU A 88 9.18 0.25 -9.84
N SER A 89 9.92 0.23 -8.74
CA SER A 89 9.77 -0.81 -7.74
C SER A 89 8.39 -0.72 -7.08
N ASN A 90 7.97 -1.82 -6.44
CA ASN A 90 6.91 -1.72 -5.45
C ASN A 90 7.38 -0.76 -4.35
N SER A 91 6.46 0.04 -3.84
CA SER A 91 6.73 1.01 -2.80
C SER A 91 6.35 0.45 -1.43
N VAL A 92 7.17 0.73 -0.43
CA VAL A 92 6.93 0.32 0.94
C VAL A 92 6.95 1.54 1.85
N GLY A 93 6.04 1.58 2.80
CA GLY A 93 5.87 2.74 3.65
C GLY A 93 5.24 2.46 4.99
N THR A 94 4.84 3.53 5.65
CA THR A 94 4.11 3.50 6.91
C THR A 94 2.88 4.37 6.83
N TRP A 95 1.87 4.02 7.62
CA TRP A 95 0.68 4.83 7.84
C TRP A 95 0.38 4.94 9.33
N GLN A 96 -0.31 6.02 9.71
CA GLN A 96 -0.75 6.28 11.08
C GLN A 96 -2.13 6.96 11.08
N ARG A 97 -2.99 6.57 12.02
CA ARG A 97 -4.28 7.24 12.23
C ARG A 97 -4.07 8.58 12.94
N THR A 98 -4.65 9.64 12.38
CA THR A 98 -4.58 11.00 12.94
C THR A 98 -5.84 11.35 13.73
N GLY A 99 -6.99 10.74 13.42
CA GLY A 99 -8.22 10.83 14.22
C GLY A 99 -9.43 10.28 13.46
N GLY A 100 -10.47 9.79 14.15
CA GLY A 100 -11.69 9.30 13.48
C GLY A 100 -11.38 8.41 12.27
N ASN A 101 -11.81 8.82 11.08
CA ASN A 101 -11.58 8.14 9.80
C ASN A 101 -10.38 8.67 8.99
N THR A 102 -9.49 9.45 9.60
CA THR A 102 -8.35 10.10 8.93
C THR A 102 -7.00 9.49 9.29
N PHE A 103 -6.11 9.44 8.31
CA PHE A 103 -4.78 8.84 8.40
C PHE A 103 -3.76 9.68 7.64
N GLU A 104 -2.50 9.58 8.03
CA GLU A 104 -1.36 10.06 7.26
C GLU A 104 -0.54 8.85 6.79
N TYR A 105 0.14 8.99 5.67
CA TYR A 105 1.01 7.95 5.14
C TYR A 105 2.26 8.51 4.46
N SER A 106 3.29 7.67 4.38
CA SER A 106 4.44 7.92 3.52
C SER A 106 5.03 6.60 3.03
N PHE A 107 5.40 6.52 1.76
CA PHE A 107 6.08 5.36 1.17
C PHE A 107 7.22 5.78 0.24
N ILE A 108 8.17 4.86 0.02
CA ILE A 108 9.29 5.06 -0.88
C ILE A 108 9.27 3.98 -1.97
N GLY A 109 9.41 4.42 -3.21
CA GLY A 109 9.64 3.61 -4.39
C GLY A 109 10.92 4.03 -5.10
N LEU A 110 11.41 3.17 -5.99
CA LEU A 110 12.65 3.36 -6.73
C LEU A 110 12.37 3.33 -8.24
N ALA A 111 12.94 4.27 -8.98
CA ALA A 111 13.01 4.21 -10.43
C ALA A 111 14.25 3.41 -10.86
N LEU A 112 14.04 2.42 -11.72
CA LEU A 112 15.06 1.46 -12.14
C LEU A 112 15.23 1.47 -13.67
N ASP A 113 16.47 1.36 -14.13
CA ASP A 113 16.78 1.18 -15.55
C ASP A 113 16.63 -0.28 -16.02
N ALA A 114 16.87 -0.52 -17.31
CA ALA A 114 16.78 -1.85 -17.93
C ALA A 114 17.76 -2.89 -17.37
N THR A 115 18.78 -2.46 -16.62
CA THR A 115 19.77 -3.31 -15.95
C THR A 115 19.51 -3.46 -14.45
N ASN A 116 18.37 -2.96 -13.96
CA ASN A 116 17.99 -2.89 -12.55
C ASN A 116 18.88 -1.97 -11.69
N GLN A 117 19.55 -0.99 -12.30
CA GLN A 117 20.26 0.04 -11.53
C GLN A 117 19.29 1.13 -11.08
N LEU A 118 19.56 1.67 -9.89
CA LEU A 118 18.82 2.78 -9.32
C LEU A 118 19.12 4.06 -10.11
N VAL A 119 18.09 4.68 -10.67
CA VAL A 119 18.20 5.95 -11.41
C VAL A 119 17.38 7.08 -10.81
N GLY A 120 16.55 6.78 -9.80
CA GLY A 120 15.81 7.79 -9.06
C GLY A 120 15.10 7.22 -7.85
N ILE A 121 14.79 8.06 -6.88
CA ILE A 121 14.04 7.70 -5.68
C ILE A 121 12.79 8.57 -5.61
N LEU A 122 11.66 7.95 -5.30
CA LEU A 122 10.37 8.61 -5.15
C LEU A 122 9.89 8.39 -3.72
N LYS A 123 9.73 9.47 -2.96
CA LYS A 123 9.00 9.44 -1.69
C LYS A 123 7.64 10.06 -1.93
N THR A 124 6.58 9.39 -1.47
CA THR A 124 5.23 9.92 -1.55
C THR A 124 4.69 10.06 -0.15
N SER A 125 4.05 11.18 0.16
CA SER A 125 3.35 11.40 1.41
C SER A 125 2.00 12.04 1.17
N GLY A 126 1.07 11.81 2.09
CA GLY A 126 -0.26 12.35 1.99
C GLY A 126 -1.16 11.97 3.15
N GLU A 127 -2.43 12.33 3.00
CA GLU A 127 -3.49 12.05 3.96
C GLU A 127 -4.57 11.20 3.30
N ILE A 128 -5.24 10.38 4.10
CA ILE A 128 -6.35 9.52 3.70
C ILE A 128 -7.55 9.86 4.59
N SER A 129 -8.72 9.97 3.99
CA SER A 129 -10.02 10.04 4.67
C SER A 129 -10.91 8.90 4.21
N LEU A 130 -11.35 8.06 5.14
CA LEU A 130 -12.30 6.98 4.86
C LEU A 130 -13.74 7.46 4.98
N SER A 131 -14.59 6.96 4.08
CA SER A 131 -16.04 7.12 4.17
C SER A 131 -16.62 6.46 5.42
N ASP A 132 -17.79 6.91 5.86
CA ASP A 132 -18.47 6.35 7.04
C ASP A 132 -18.92 4.89 6.86
N ASP A 133 -19.10 4.44 5.61
CA ASP A 133 -19.39 3.05 5.29
C ASP A 133 -18.12 2.17 5.20
N CYS A 134 -16.94 2.77 5.43
CA CYS A 134 -15.63 2.15 5.41
C CYS A 134 -15.21 1.51 4.07
N ASN A 135 -15.92 1.79 2.97
CA ASN A 135 -15.68 1.13 1.69
C ASN A 135 -14.92 1.98 0.68
N SER A 136 -14.86 3.29 0.88
CA SER A 136 -14.10 4.18 0.00
C SER A 136 -13.13 5.05 0.79
N GLU A 137 -12.13 5.53 0.07
CA GLU A 137 -11.15 6.48 0.57
C GLU A 137 -10.96 7.62 -0.42
N THR A 138 -10.71 8.79 0.13
CA THR A 138 -10.20 9.95 -0.58
C THR A 138 -8.81 10.24 -0.04
N LEU A 139 -7.85 10.52 -0.92
CA LEU A 139 -6.48 10.76 -0.50
C LEU A 139 -5.80 11.90 -1.26
N THR A 140 -4.92 12.60 -0.55
CA THR A 140 -3.99 13.57 -1.13
C THR A 140 -2.65 12.88 -1.34
N ALA A 141 -1.87 13.31 -2.34
CA ALA A 141 -0.53 12.80 -2.56
C ALA A 141 0.42 13.90 -3.01
N THR A 142 1.59 13.95 -2.39
CA THR A 142 2.74 14.72 -2.86
C THR A 142 3.91 13.79 -3.06
N VAL A 143 4.51 13.84 -4.26
CA VAL A 143 5.70 13.07 -4.60
C VAL A 143 6.93 13.96 -4.54
N TYR A 144 7.96 13.49 -3.86
CA TYR A 144 9.26 14.13 -3.70
C TYR A 144 10.29 13.27 -4.45
N LEU A 145 10.96 13.88 -5.42
CA LEU A 145 11.92 13.22 -6.29
C LEU A 145 13.34 13.50 -5.84
N TYR A 146 14.15 12.45 -5.82
CA TYR A 146 15.55 12.49 -5.39
C TYR A 146 16.43 11.76 -6.38
N ASP A 147 17.64 12.28 -6.56
CA ASP A 147 18.70 11.61 -7.31
C ASP A 147 19.17 10.34 -6.57
N PRO A 148 19.75 9.34 -7.26
CA PRO A 148 20.27 8.13 -6.62
C PRO A 148 21.30 8.36 -5.52
N ALA A 149 21.99 9.51 -5.55
CA ALA A 149 23.00 9.88 -4.56
C ALA A 149 22.42 10.59 -3.33
N GLN A 150 21.14 10.98 -3.36
CA GLN A 150 20.48 11.70 -2.27
C GLN A 150 19.75 10.74 -1.31
N GLY A 151 19.76 11.09 -0.02
CA GLY A 151 19.01 10.42 1.02
C GLY A 151 17.63 11.07 1.24
N PRO A 152 16.49 10.39 0.97
CA PRO A 152 15.13 10.96 1.10
C PRO A 152 14.68 11.21 2.56
N PHE A 153 15.59 11.01 3.52
CA PHE A 153 15.39 11.19 4.95
C PHE A 153 16.08 12.45 5.49
N THR A 154 17.06 12.98 4.77
CA THR A 154 17.92 14.07 5.24
C THR A 154 18.12 15.16 4.20
N ASP A 155 18.11 14.80 2.92
CA ASP A 155 18.38 15.72 1.84
C ASP A 155 17.07 16.33 1.32
N GLU A 156 17.19 17.50 0.70
CA GLU A 156 16.07 18.13 0.00
C GLU A 156 15.83 17.46 -1.36
N PRO A 157 14.56 17.25 -1.75
CA PRO A 157 14.24 16.73 -3.07
C PRO A 157 14.60 17.77 -4.14
N PHE A 158 15.08 17.31 -5.30
CA PHE A 158 15.32 18.22 -6.42
C PHE A 158 14.00 18.68 -7.06
N GLN A 159 12.91 17.94 -6.84
CA GLN A 159 11.58 18.27 -7.35
C GLN A 159 10.46 17.78 -6.41
N VAL A 160 9.41 18.60 -6.30
CA VAL A 160 8.19 18.28 -5.55
C VAL A 160 6.99 18.37 -6.49
N VAL A 161 6.19 17.32 -6.56
CA VAL A 161 5.05 17.19 -7.47
C VAL A 161 3.79 16.87 -6.67
N PRO A 162 2.88 17.85 -6.48
CA PRO A 162 1.57 17.57 -5.91
C PRO A 162 0.70 16.85 -6.95
N PHE A 163 -0.06 15.86 -6.50
CA PHE A 163 -1.07 15.20 -7.31
C PHE A 163 -2.45 15.78 -6.99
N PRO A 164 -3.39 15.76 -7.94
CA PRO A 164 -4.80 15.93 -7.64
C PRO A 164 -5.26 14.91 -6.58
N GLU A 165 -6.40 15.19 -5.99
CA GLU A 165 -7.08 14.24 -5.12
C GLU A 165 -7.31 12.90 -5.85
N LEU A 166 -7.10 11.81 -5.14
CA LEU A 166 -7.26 10.44 -5.65
C LEU A 166 -8.32 9.72 -4.83
N TYR A 167 -8.92 8.70 -5.45
CA TYR A 167 -10.02 7.94 -4.86
C TYR A 167 -9.67 6.46 -4.85
N GLY A 168 -9.99 5.78 -3.75
CA GLY A 168 -9.79 4.35 -3.59
C GLY A 168 -11.07 3.65 -3.16
N TYR A 169 -11.18 2.38 -3.53
CA TYR A 169 -12.26 1.51 -3.09
C TYR A 169 -11.70 0.23 -2.48
N ARG A 170 -12.31 -0.22 -1.39
CA ARG A 170 -11.88 -1.42 -0.66
C ARG A 170 -12.31 -2.68 -1.40
N VAL A 171 -11.41 -3.66 -1.49
CA VAL A 171 -11.78 -5.00 -1.94
C VAL A 171 -12.55 -5.74 -0.85
N GLN A 172 -13.68 -6.33 -1.25
CA GLN A 172 -14.52 -7.17 -0.39
C GLN A 172 -14.38 -8.63 -0.78
N LEU A 173 -14.69 -9.52 0.16
CA LEU A 173 -14.85 -10.95 -0.12
C LEU A 173 -16.28 -11.20 -0.60
N ASP A 174 -16.43 -12.04 -1.62
CA ASP A 174 -17.72 -12.54 -2.14
C ASP A 174 -18.21 -13.79 -1.40
#